data_AF-A0A0G4PKM3-F1
#
_entry.id   AF-A0A0G4PKM3-F1
#
_cell.length_a   1.000
_cell.length_b   1.000
_cell.length_c   1.000
_cell.angle_alpha   90.00
_cell.angle_beta   90.00
_cell.angle_gamma   90.00
#
_symmetry.space_group_name_H-M   'P 1'
#
loop_
_entity.id
_entity.type
_entity.pdbx_description
1 polymer ?
#
loop_
_entity_poly.entity_id
_entity_poly.type
_entity_poly.pdbx_seq_one_letter_code
_entity_poly.pdbx_strand_id
1 'polypeptide(L)'
;MPPIRSQSSSNSTEQEGRLLLAIQAIKKQEIRTIAAAARTFNIPRSTLRDRLNGHTERSTILFIDSQKDLRRQASSIKALLCTRSRSPPSPSDRALNQLVKGFRLTMQGAILFAKENKDLRAANEKQKQKRTRSRRQIPAEEGLSVQEASALITEPVEAIEAPISSMWKA
;
A
#
# COMPACT_ATOMS: atom_id res chain seq x y z
N MET A 1 -16.86 -8.50 16.98
CA MET A 1 -15.76 -7.57 16.63
C MET A 1 -15.07 -8.07 15.37
N PRO A 2 -14.74 -7.22 14.37
CA PRO A 2 -13.92 -7.62 13.24
C PRO A 2 -12.42 -7.61 13.62
N PRO A 3 -11.59 -8.48 13.01
CA PRO A 3 -10.17 -8.59 13.36
C PRO A 3 -9.34 -7.43 12.79
N ILE A 4 -8.29 -7.04 13.52
CA ILE A 4 -7.35 -5.96 13.17
C ILE A 4 -6.47 -6.42 11.99
N ARG A 5 -6.72 -5.91 10.77
CA ARG A 5 -6.12 -6.40 9.51
C ARG A 5 -4.83 -5.70 9.03
N SER A 6 -4.28 -4.72 9.76
CA SER A 6 -3.33 -3.75 9.18
C SER A 6 -1.90 -4.25 8.88
N GLN A 7 -1.37 -5.20 9.65
CA GLN A 7 0.01 -5.68 9.45
C GLN A 7 0.12 -6.66 8.28
N SER A 8 -0.84 -7.59 8.14
CA SER A 8 -0.82 -8.61 7.10
C SER A 8 -0.84 -8.06 5.67
N SER A 9 -1.63 -6.99 5.42
CA SER A 9 -1.73 -6.40 4.08
C SER A 9 -0.48 -5.61 3.70
N SER A 10 0.15 -4.93 4.65
CA SER A 10 1.39 -4.17 4.42
C SER A 10 2.55 -5.12 4.13
N ASN A 11 2.67 -6.20 4.91
CA ASN A 11 3.65 -7.27 4.68
C ASN A 11 3.45 -7.94 3.32
N SER A 12 2.19 -8.19 2.92
CA SER A 12 1.88 -8.76 1.60
C SER A 12 2.26 -7.82 0.45
N THR A 13 2.01 -6.51 0.57
CA THR A 13 2.38 -5.52 -0.46
C THR A 13 3.89 -5.37 -0.58
N GLU A 14 4.62 -5.36 0.54
CA GLU A 14 6.08 -5.30 0.54
C GLU A 14 6.70 -6.56 -0.09
N GLN A 15 6.17 -7.74 0.24
CA GLN A 15 6.57 -8.99 -0.37
C GLN A 15 6.34 -8.97 -1.88
N GLU A 16 5.17 -8.52 -2.33
CA GLU A 16 4.84 -8.41 -3.76
C GLU A 16 5.79 -7.43 -4.48
N GLY A 17 6.11 -6.29 -3.85
CA GLY A 17 7.05 -5.30 -4.40
C GLY A 17 8.46 -5.87 -4.59
N ARG A 18 9.00 -6.57 -3.58
CA ARG A 18 10.31 -7.25 -3.69
C ARG A 18 10.28 -8.30 -4.80
N LEU A 19 9.17 -9.01 -4.94
CA LEU A 19 9.02 -10.09 -5.91
C LEU A 19 9.00 -9.55 -7.35
N LEU A 20 8.34 -8.42 -7.60
CA LEU A 20 8.37 -7.74 -8.89
C LEU A 20 9.78 -7.25 -9.26
N LEU A 21 10.51 -6.67 -8.31
CA LEU A 21 11.91 -6.25 -8.53
C LEU A 21 12.81 -7.43 -8.87
N ALA A 22 12.67 -8.55 -8.16
CA ALA A 22 13.43 -9.78 -8.43
C ALA A 22 13.14 -10.34 -9.84
N ILE A 23 11.87 -10.36 -10.27
CA ILE A 23 11.50 -10.76 -11.63
C ILE A 23 12.14 -9.83 -12.68
N GLN A 24 12.13 -8.52 -12.42
CA GLN A 24 12.70 -7.54 -13.33
C GLN A 24 14.22 -7.69 -13.47
N ALA A 25 14.94 -7.88 -12.36
CA ALA A 25 16.38 -8.09 -12.35
C ALA A 25 16.80 -9.36 -13.13
N ILE A 26 16.03 -10.44 -13.00
CA ILE A 26 16.23 -11.66 -13.79
C ILE A 26 15.99 -11.39 -15.28
N LYS A 27 14.90 -10.71 -15.65
CA LYS A 27 14.58 -10.39 -17.05
C LYS A 27 15.60 -9.48 -17.71
N LYS A 28 16.18 -8.54 -16.95
CA LYS A 28 17.25 -7.63 -17.39
C LYS A 28 18.64 -8.29 -17.40
N GLN A 29 18.75 -9.55 -16.97
CA GLN A 29 20.01 -10.28 -16.79
C GLN A 29 21.01 -9.64 -15.81
N GLU A 30 20.55 -8.72 -14.95
CA GLU A 30 21.34 -8.18 -13.84
C GLU A 30 21.67 -9.30 -12.84
N ILE A 31 20.73 -10.23 -12.67
CA ILE A 31 20.90 -11.42 -11.85
C ILE A 31 20.64 -12.67 -12.69
N ARG A 32 21.67 -13.51 -12.83
CA ARG A 32 21.63 -14.68 -13.71
C ARG A 32 20.83 -15.86 -13.16
N THR A 33 20.63 -15.96 -11.85
CA THR A 33 19.98 -17.12 -11.22
C THR A 33 18.83 -16.73 -10.31
N ILE A 34 17.80 -17.58 -10.29
CA ILE A 34 16.64 -17.44 -9.39
C ILE A 34 17.10 -17.45 -7.92
N ALA A 35 18.12 -18.26 -7.60
CA ALA A 35 18.66 -18.37 -6.25
C ALA A 35 19.31 -17.07 -5.78
N ALA A 36 20.12 -16.44 -6.65
CA ALA A 36 20.78 -15.18 -6.34
C ALA A 36 19.74 -14.08 -6.15
N ALA A 37 18.74 -13.98 -7.04
CA ALA A 37 17.69 -12.97 -6.93
C ALA A 37 16.87 -13.14 -5.64
N ALA A 38 16.51 -14.38 -5.28
CA ALA A 38 15.81 -14.69 -4.04
C ALA A 38 16.59 -14.25 -2.79
N ARG A 39 17.93 -14.43 -2.78
CA ARG A 39 18.79 -13.98 -1.68
C ARG A 39 18.92 -12.46 -1.64
N THR A 40 19.17 -11.81 -2.77
CA THR A 40 19.34 -10.36 -2.87
C THR A 40 18.10 -9.59 -2.42
N PHE A 41 16.92 -10.09 -2.78
CA PHE A 41 15.65 -9.44 -2.45
C PHE A 41 14.94 -10.02 -1.22
N ASN A 42 15.57 -10.97 -0.52
CA ASN A 42 15.04 -11.66 0.68
C ASN A 42 13.63 -12.24 0.48
N ILE A 43 13.49 -13.14 -0.50
CA ILE A 43 12.21 -13.77 -0.89
C ILE A 43 12.38 -15.29 -0.92
N PRO A 44 11.36 -16.08 -0.55
CA PRO A 44 11.41 -17.52 -0.73
C PRO A 44 11.61 -17.89 -2.21
N ARG A 45 12.60 -18.76 -2.47
CA ARG A 45 12.92 -19.23 -3.83
C ARG A 45 11.73 -19.92 -4.51
N SER A 46 10.92 -20.65 -3.74
CA SER A 46 9.69 -21.30 -4.22
C SER A 46 8.72 -20.26 -4.76
N THR A 47 8.41 -19.23 -3.98
CA THR A 47 7.49 -18.16 -4.39
C THR A 47 7.98 -17.45 -5.65
N LEU A 48 9.28 -17.15 -5.76
CA LEU A 48 9.83 -16.53 -6.98
C LEU A 48 9.75 -17.46 -8.20
N ARG A 49 9.96 -18.77 -8.01
CA ARG A 49 9.84 -19.78 -9.07
C ARG A 49 8.38 -19.93 -9.54
N ASP A 50 7.44 -20.04 -8.62
CA ASP A 50 6.01 -20.17 -8.94
C ASP A 50 5.50 -18.95 -9.71
N ARG A 51 6.01 -17.78 -9.36
CA ARG A 51 5.71 -16.51 -10.03
C ARG A 51 6.31 -16.42 -11.42
N LEU A 52 7.53 -16.92 -11.63
CA LEU A 52 8.12 -17.04 -12.98
C LEU A 52 7.35 -18.04 -13.85
N ASN A 53 6.75 -19.06 -13.24
CA ASN A 53 5.89 -20.04 -13.91
C ASN A 53 4.43 -19.55 -14.08
N GLY A 54 4.10 -18.33 -13.65
CA GLY A 54 2.83 -17.65 -13.97
C GLY A 54 1.83 -17.48 -12.81
N HIS A 55 2.11 -17.99 -11.60
CA HIS A 55 1.22 -17.79 -10.45
C HIS A 55 1.37 -16.37 -9.89
N THR A 56 0.59 -15.42 -10.44
CA THR A 56 0.67 -13.98 -10.10
C THR A 56 -0.46 -13.53 -9.16
N GLU A 57 -0.47 -12.29 -8.68
CA GLU A 57 -1.57 -11.72 -7.92
C GLU A 57 -2.88 -11.89 -8.70
N ARG A 58 -3.99 -12.20 -8.00
CA ARG A 58 -5.30 -12.50 -8.63
C ARG A 58 -5.75 -11.44 -9.64
N SER A 59 -5.50 -10.17 -9.36
CA SER A 59 -5.77 -9.03 -10.27
C SER A 59 -4.96 -9.07 -11.56
N THR A 60 -3.71 -9.56 -11.50
CA THR A 60 -2.80 -9.66 -12.64
C THR A 60 -3.12 -10.91 -13.49
N ILE A 61 -3.57 -12.00 -12.88
CA ILE A 61 -4.02 -13.21 -13.59
C ILE A 61 -5.20 -12.86 -14.51
N LEU A 62 -6.23 -12.19 -13.98
CA LEU A 62 -7.40 -11.76 -14.75
C LEU A 62 -7.03 -10.87 -15.94
N PHE A 63 -6.03 -10.00 -15.77
CA PHE A 63 -5.49 -9.15 -16.84
C PHE A 63 -4.78 -9.94 -17.93
N ILE A 64 -3.93 -10.90 -17.56
CA ILE A 64 -3.16 -11.70 -18.51
C ILE A 64 -4.10 -12.54 -19.36
N ASP A 65 -5.12 -13.15 -18.76
CA ASP A 65 -6.06 -14.01 -19.48
C ASP A 65 -6.96 -13.19 -20.41
N SER A 66 -7.52 -12.07 -19.93
CA SER A 66 -8.28 -11.14 -20.78
C SER A 66 -7.47 -10.60 -21.95
N GLN A 67 -6.16 -10.35 -21.75
CA GLN A 67 -5.27 -9.92 -22.82
C GLN A 67 -5.00 -11.03 -23.84
N LYS A 68 -4.78 -12.28 -23.38
CA LYS A 68 -4.56 -13.42 -24.27
C LYS A 68 -5.80 -13.68 -25.13
N ASP A 69 -6.98 -13.63 -24.54
CA ASP A 69 -8.25 -13.82 -25.25
C ASP A 69 -8.46 -12.74 -26.31
N LEU A 70 -8.23 -11.46 -25.96
CA LEU A 70 -8.33 -10.38 -26.94
C LEU A 70 -7.31 -10.54 -28.07
N ARG A 71 -6.06 -10.92 -27.76
CA ARG A 71 -5.04 -11.18 -28.79
C ARG A 71 -5.48 -12.31 -29.72
N ARG A 72 -6.01 -13.40 -29.18
CA ARG A 72 -6.51 -14.54 -29.96
C ARG A 72 -7.66 -14.11 -30.88
N GLN A 73 -8.63 -13.36 -30.37
CA GLN A 73 -9.73 -12.81 -31.16
C GLN A 73 -9.22 -11.89 -32.27
N ALA A 74 -8.33 -10.95 -31.94
CA ALA A 74 -7.72 -10.02 -32.89
C ALA A 74 -6.96 -10.75 -34.00
N SER A 75 -6.16 -11.77 -33.67
CA SER A 75 -5.48 -12.62 -34.64
C SER A 75 -6.46 -13.37 -35.55
N SER A 76 -7.56 -13.87 -34.99
CA SER A 76 -8.59 -14.57 -35.77
C SER A 76 -9.30 -13.63 -36.75
N ILE A 77 -9.68 -12.43 -36.30
CA ILE A 77 -10.28 -11.40 -37.16
C ILE A 77 -9.28 -10.98 -38.25
N LYS A 78 -8.02 -10.77 -37.89
CA LYS A 78 -6.97 -10.44 -38.84
C LYS A 78 -6.80 -11.51 -39.91
N ALA A 79 -6.77 -12.79 -39.53
CA ALA A 79 -6.69 -13.90 -40.46
C ALA A 79 -7.87 -13.88 -41.46
N LEU A 80 -9.10 -13.70 -40.97
CA LEU A 80 -10.29 -13.59 -41.82
C LEU A 80 -10.22 -12.40 -42.79
N LEU A 81 -9.77 -11.23 -42.30
CA LEU A 81 -9.59 -10.04 -43.13
C LEU A 81 -8.51 -10.28 -44.20
N CYS A 82 -7.38 -10.91 -43.85
CA CYS A 82 -6.32 -11.26 -44.79
C CYS A 82 -6.82 -12.24 -45.86
N THR A 83 -7.55 -13.29 -45.47
CA THR A 83 -8.12 -14.29 -46.39
C THR A 83 -9.12 -13.67 -47.36
N ARG A 84 -10.00 -12.78 -46.87
CA ARG A 84 -11.03 -12.13 -47.69
C ARG A 84 -10.48 -11.08 -48.65
N SER A 85 -9.42 -10.37 -48.25
CA SER A 85 -8.93 -9.21 -49.01
C SER A 85 -7.80 -9.55 -49.97
N ARG A 86 -7.03 -10.63 -49.75
CA ARG A 86 -5.75 -10.94 -50.44
C ARG A 86 -4.84 -9.70 -50.61
N SER A 87 -4.90 -8.76 -49.67
CA SER A 87 -4.37 -7.40 -49.81
C SER A 87 -3.42 -7.04 -48.64
N PRO A 88 -2.46 -6.12 -48.85
CA PRO A 88 -1.59 -5.56 -47.80
C PRO A 88 -2.41 -4.86 -46.68
N PRO A 89 -1.79 -4.43 -45.55
CA PRO A 89 -2.53 -3.92 -44.39
C PRO A 89 -3.60 -2.88 -44.77
N SER A 90 -4.86 -3.29 -44.60
CA SER A 90 -6.03 -2.47 -44.93
C SER A 90 -6.35 -1.49 -43.80
N PRO A 91 -7.14 -0.43 -44.07
CA PRO A 91 -7.59 0.51 -43.03
C PRO A 91 -8.23 -0.17 -41.81
N SER A 92 -8.91 -1.31 -42.02
CA SER A 92 -9.51 -2.12 -40.95
C SER A 92 -8.47 -2.82 -40.07
N ASP A 93 -7.37 -3.33 -40.64
CA ASP A 93 -6.27 -3.93 -39.84
C ASP A 93 -5.61 -2.85 -38.96
N ARG A 94 -5.43 -1.64 -39.50
CA ARG A 94 -4.92 -0.51 -38.71
C ARG A 94 -5.87 -0.13 -37.57
N ALA A 95 -7.17 -0.02 -37.83
CA ALA A 95 -8.16 0.29 -36.80
C ALA A 95 -8.19 -0.79 -35.69
N LEU A 96 -8.17 -2.06 -36.06
CA LEU A 96 -8.13 -3.18 -35.12
C LEU A 96 -6.88 -3.16 -34.24
N ASN A 97 -5.71 -2.89 -34.81
CA ASN A 97 -4.47 -2.76 -34.03
C ASN A 97 -4.53 -1.61 -33.02
N GLN A 98 -5.14 -0.47 -33.38
CA GLN A 98 -5.33 0.65 -32.44
C GLN A 98 -6.30 0.27 -31.31
N LEU A 99 -7.38 -0.45 -31.61
CA LEU A 99 -8.32 -0.94 -30.59
C LEU A 99 -7.64 -1.90 -29.60
N VAL A 100 -6.89 -2.88 -30.11
CA VAL A 100 -6.14 -3.83 -29.27
C VAL A 100 -5.09 -3.11 -28.41
N LYS A 101 -4.40 -2.11 -28.97
CA LYS A 101 -3.46 -1.27 -28.23
C LYS A 101 -4.15 -0.44 -27.16
N GLY A 102 -5.28 0.19 -27.50
CA GLY A 102 -6.10 0.97 -26.57
C GLY A 102 -6.56 0.13 -25.38
N PHE A 103 -7.14 -1.04 -25.64
CA PHE A 103 -7.58 -1.95 -24.58
C PHE A 103 -6.44 -2.43 -23.68
N ARG A 104 -5.27 -2.72 -24.26
CA ARG A 104 -4.09 -3.04 -23.46
C ARG A 104 -3.71 -1.91 -22.51
N LEU A 105 -3.72 -0.65 -22.98
CA LEU A 105 -3.40 0.52 -22.15
C LEU A 105 -4.46 0.78 -21.08
N THR A 106 -5.75 0.73 -21.43
CA THR A 106 -6.83 0.96 -20.45
C THR A 106 -6.81 -0.10 -19.35
N MET A 107 -6.59 -1.36 -19.69
CA MET A 107 -6.48 -2.43 -18.71
C MET A 107 -5.24 -2.27 -17.81
N GLN A 108 -4.08 -1.94 -18.38
CA GLN A 108 -2.87 -1.67 -17.58
C GLN A 108 -3.09 -0.50 -16.61
N GLY A 109 -3.74 0.57 -17.08
CA GLY A 109 -4.12 1.71 -16.26
C GLY A 109 -5.12 1.34 -15.16
N ALA A 110 -6.15 0.54 -15.46
CA ALA A 110 -7.14 0.10 -14.48
C ALA A 110 -6.54 -0.68 -13.31
N ILE A 111 -5.53 -1.53 -13.56
CA ILE A 111 -4.82 -2.26 -12.51
C ILE A 111 -4.02 -1.30 -11.62
N LEU A 112 -3.30 -0.36 -12.24
CA LEU A 112 -2.55 0.65 -11.50
C LEU A 112 -3.51 1.48 -10.62
N PHE A 113 -4.61 1.96 -11.19
CA PHE A 113 -5.63 2.70 -10.45
C PHE A 113 -6.28 1.88 -9.34
N ALA A 114 -6.49 0.57 -9.54
CA ALA A 114 -7.02 -0.29 -8.48
C ALA A 114 -6.03 -0.41 -7.31
N LYS A 115 -4.73 -0.50 -7.59
CA LYS A 115 -3.67 -0.49 -6.59
C LYS A 115 -3.61 0.84 -5.85
N GLU A 116 -3.54 1.96 -6.57
CA GLU A 116 -3.51 3.30 -5.99
C GLU A 116 -4.76 3.60 -5.14
N ASN A 117 -5.95 3.18 -5.60
CA ASN A 117 -7.18 3.31 -4.82
C ASN A 117 -7.12 2.53 -3.51
N LYS A 118 -6.52 1.34 -3.51
CA LYS A 118 -6.33 0.54 -2.28
C LYS A 118 -5.40 1.26 -1.31
N ASP A 119 -4.29 1.79 -1.80
CA ASP A 119 -3.31 2.51 -1.00
C ASP A 119 -3.90 3.82 -0.42
N LEU A 120 -4.65 4.57 -1.23
CA LEU A 120 -5.38 5.78 -0.81
C LEU A 120 -6.42 5.48 0.27
N ARG A 121 -7.16 4.37 0.14
CA ARG A 121 -8.11 3.95 1.18
C ARG A 121 -7.41 3.61 2.49
N ALA A 122 -6.28 2.89 2.43
CA ALA A 122 -5.50 2.57 3.62
C ALA A 122 -4.93 3.82 4.31
N ALA A 123 -4.43 4.78 3.53
CA ALA A 123 -3.94 6.06 4.05
C ALA A 123 -5.08 6.89 4.70
N ASN A 124 -6.24 6.96 4.03
CA ASN A 124 -7.43 7.63 4.57
C ASN A 124 -7.90 7.01 5.89
N GLU A 125 -7.86 5.68 6.00
CA GLU A 125 -8.25 5.00 7.23
C GLU A 125 -7.28 5.30 8.38
N LYS A 126 -5.97 5.31 8.13
CA LYS A 126 -4.96 5.77 9.12
C LYS A 126 -5.22 7.20 9.58
N GLN A 127 -5.51 8.10 8.64
CA GLN A 127 -5.81 9.50 8.93
C GLN A 127 -7.08 9.63 9.79
N LYS A 128 -8.13 8.86 9.48
CA LYS A 128 -9.36 8.81 10.30
C LYS A 128 -9.06 8.32 11.72
N GLN A 129 -8.30 7.24 11.88
CA GLN A 129 -7.92 6.72 13.19
C GLN A 129 -7.12 7.75 14.00
N LYS A 130 -6.17 8.46 13.38
CA LYS A 130 -5.41 9.54 14.03
C LYS A 130 -6.32 10.66 14.52
N ARG A 131 -7.27 11.10 13.69
CA ARG A 131 -8.25 12.13 14.06
C ARG A 131 -9.12 11.69 15.24
N THR A 132 -9.60 10.45 15.24
CA THR A 132 -10.40 9.92 16.35
C THR A 132 -9.58 9.83 17.63
N ARG A 133 -8.32 9.37 17.57
CA ARG A 133 -7.42 9.33 18.74
C ARG A 133 -7.14 10.72 19.31
N SER A 134 -6.84 11.69 18.44
CA SER A 134 -6.60 13.08 18.85
C SER A 134 -7.84 13.76 19.42
N ARG A 135 -9.04 13.30 19.08
CA ARG A 135 -10.32 13.79 19.61
C ARG A 135 -10.83 13.04 20.84
N ARG A 136 -10.11 12.02 21.33
CA ARG A 136 -10.47 11.38 22.61
C ARG A 136 -10.18 12.38 23.72
N GLN A 137 -11.22 12.80 24.42
CA GLN A 137 -11.07 13.55 25.66
C GLN A 137 -10.48 12.61 26.72
N ILE A 138 -9.52 13.12 27.49
CA ILE A 138 -9.01 12.42 28.67
C ILE A 138 -10.14 12.47 29.71
N PRO A 139 -10.54 11.33 30.32
CA PRO A 139 -11.52 11.33 31.40
C PRO A 139 -10.98 12.21 32.54
N ALA A 140 -11.79 13.16 32.99
CA ALA A 140 -11.41 14.17 33.98
C ALA A 140 -11.18 13.61 35.40
N GLU A 141 -11.28 12.29 35.60
CA GLU A 141 -11.20 11.66 36.92
C GLU A 141 -9.77 11.59 37.50
N GLU A 142 -8.73 11.63 36.66
CA GLU A 142 -7.33 11.51 37.12
C GLU A 142 -6.54 12.84 37.09
N GLY A 143 -7.19 13.97 36.82
CA GLY A 143 -6.54 15.29 36.73
C GLY A 143 -7.07 16.29 37.75
N LEU A 144 -6.16 17.02 38.42
CA LEU A 144 -6.50 18.15 39.29
C LEU A 144 -7.39 19.14 38.53
N SER A 145 -8.60 19.35 39.05
CA SER A 145 -9.53 20.34 38.51
C SER A 145 -8.90 21.74 38.58
N VAL A 146 -9.22 22.63 37.63
CA VAL A 146 -8.79 24.04 37.65
C VAL A 146 -9.12 24.71 38.98
N GLN A 147 -10.22 24.29 39.61
CA GLN A 147 -10.64 24.78 40.93
C GLN A 147 -9.78 24.21 42.07
N GLU A 148 -9.43 22.92 42.03
CA GLU A 148 -8.53 22.29 43.01
C GLU A 148 -7.11 22.86 42.92
N ALA A 149 -6.60 23.08 41.71
CA ALA A 149 -5.32 23.72 41.49
C ALA A 149 -5.30 25.18 42.01
N SER A 150 -6.42 25.89 41.83
CA SER A 150 -6.56 27.27 42.34
C SER A 150 -6.67 27.31 43.87
N ALA A 151 -7.33 26.33 44.49
CA ALA A 151 -7.39 26.20 45.95
C ALA A 151 -6.00 25.95 46.56
N LEU A 152 -5.19 25.07 45.95
CA LEU A 152 -3.81 24.80 46.38
C LEU A 152 -2.87 26.00 46.24
N ILE A 153 -3.14 26.92 45.30
CA ILE A 153 -2.37 28.16 45.13
C ILE A 153 -2.77 29.22 46.17
N THR A 154 -4.01 29.17 46.66
CA THR A 154 -4.58 30.18 47.57
C THR A 154 -4.42 29.80 49.05
N GLU A 155 -4.19 28.53 49.36
CA GLU A 155 -3.80 28.06 50.70
C GLU A 155 -2.44 28.68 51.10
N PRO A 156 -2.39 29.58 52.09
CA PRO A 156 -1.12 30.07 52.61
C PRO A 156 -0.43 28.92 53.37
N VAL A 157 0.84 28.66 53.04
CA VAL A 157 1.72 27.81 53.86
C VAL A 157 1.69 28.38 55.29
N GLU A 158 1.07 27.65 56.22
CA GLU A 158 0.98 28.03 57.62
C GLU A 158 2.39 28.28 58.19
N ALA A 159 2.51 29.40 58.87
CA ALA A 159 3.71 29.94 59.47
C ALA A 159 4.34 28.97 60.49
N ILE A 160 5.66 28.78 60.37
CA ILE A 160 6.51 28.42 61.51
C ILE A 160 7.30 29.69 61.85
N GLU A 161 6.66 30.64 62.53
CA GLU A 161 7.38 31.68 63.27
C GLU A 161 7.98 31.03 64.53
N ALA A 162 9.28 30.77 64.51
CA ALA A 162 10.02 30.38 65.71
C ALA A 162 10.12 31.60 66.65
N PRO A 163 9.87 31.46 67.96
CA PRO A 163 10.02 32.57 68.89
C PRO A 163 11.50 32.91 69.03
N ILE A 164 11.88 34.12 68.61
CA ILE A 164 13.20 34.69 68.86
C ILE A 164 13.31 34.92 70.37
N SER A 165 13.92 33.94 71.03
CA SER A 165 14.28 33.97 72.43
C SER A 165 15.20 35.17 72.70
N SER A 166 14.71 36.06 73.54
CA SER A 166 15.45 37.15 74.17
C SER A 166 16.51 36.59 75.12
N MET A 167 17.77 36.61 74.69
CA MET A 167 18.93 36.49 75.58
C MET A 167 20.11 37.22 74.94
N TRP A 168 21.07 37.64 75.76
CA TRP A 168 22.25 38.47 75.42
C TRP A 168 22.03 40.00 75.50
N LYS A 169 21.74 40.48 76.72
CA LYS A 169 22.35 41.72 77.21
C LYS A 169 23.72 41.37 77.79
N ALA A 170 24.77 41.99 77.27
CA ALA A 170 26.07 42.13 77.91
C ALA A 170 26.22 43.57 78.40
#